data_AF-A0AAV0GS83-F1
#
_entry.id   AF-A0AAV0GS83-F1
#
_cell.length_a   1.000
_cell.length_b   1.000
_cell.length_c   1.000
_cell.angle_alpha   90.00
_cell.angle_beta   90.00
_cell.angle_gamma   90.00
#
_symmetry.space_group_name_H-M   'P 1'
#
loop_
_entity.id
_entity.type
_entity.pdbx_description
1 polymer ?
#
loop_
_entity_poly.entity_id
_entity_poly.type
_entity_poly.pdbx_seq_one_letter_code
_entity_poly.pdbx_strand_id
1 'polypeptide(L)'
;MAVTLRRFSVTDGPVYITQCPIQPGRKFNQRVEFSTEEGTLWWHAHSEWTRATVHGAIVVYPKEGSTYPFPKPHAEVPIIFGEWWKSGVFEIYDEFLRFGGDPNVSDAITINGQPGDLFPCSKPGICV
;
A
#
# COMPACT_ATOMS: atom_id res chain seq x y z
N MET A 1 -4.29 -0.10 -8.46
CA MET A 1 -2.80 -0.05 -8.47
C MET A 1 -2.38 1.22 -9.22
N ALA A 2 -1.28 1.89 -8.89
CA ALA A 2 -0.90 3.13 -9.59
C ALA A 2 -0.05 2.83 -10.85
N VAL A 3 -0.64 2.18 -11.86
CA VAL A 3 0.00 1.87 -13.16
C VAL A 3 -0.96 2.23 -14.30
N THR A 4 -0.44 2.68 -15.44
CA THR A 4 -1.29 3.03 -16.58
C THR A 4 -1.73 1.77 -17.35
N LEU A 5 -2.86 1.17 -16.97
CA LEU A 5 -3.39 -0.05 -17.60
C LEU A 5 -4.24 0.24 -18.86
N ARG A 6 -3.60 0.61 -19.98
CA ARG A 6 -4.30 1.04 -21.21
C ARG A 6 -5.22 0.00 -21.85
N ARG A 7 -4.97 -1.29 -21.67
CA ARG A 7 -5.73 -2.40 -22.29
C ARG A 7 -6.35 -3.38 -21.29
N PHE A 8 -6.01 -3.23 -20.01
CA PHE A 8 -6.35 -4.19 -18.96
C PHE A 8 -7.06 -3.51 -17.77
N SER A 9 -7.98 -2.59 -18.07
CA SER A 9 -8.74 -1.85 -17.04
C SER A 9 -9.48 -2.77 -16.07
N VAL A 10 -9.98 -3.92 -16.54
CA VAL A 10 -10.66 -4.94 -15.71
C VAL A 10 -9.79 -5.57 -14.63
N THR A 11 -8.47 -5.36 -14.68
CA THR A 11 -7.52 -5.85 -13.67
C THR A 11 -6.97 -4.74 -12.77
N ASP A 12 -7.48 -3.52 -12.89
CA ASP A 12 -6.93 -2.36 -12.18
C ASP A 12 -7.11 -2.41 -10.65
N GLY A 13 -8.21 -3.02 -10.19
CA GLY A 13 -8.46 -3.28 -8.76
C GLY A 13 -9.59 -2.50 -8.08
N PRO A 14 -9.93 -1.23 -8.46
CA PRO A 14 -10.95 -0.47 -7.75
C PRO A 14 -12.31 -1.18 -7.70
N VAL A 15 -12.72 -1.56 -6.48
CA VAL A 15 -13.94 -2.32 -6.24
C VAL A 15 -15.16 -1.49 -6.64
N TYR A 16 -16.12 -2.13 -7.29
CA TYR A 16 -17.34 -1.54 -7.87
C TYR A 16 -17.12 -0.53 -9.02
N ILE A 17 -15.87 -0.30 -9.44
CA ILE A 17 -15.55 0.50 -10.63
C ILE A 17 -15.08 -0.39 -11.76
N THR A 18 -14.01 -1.17 -11.55
CA THR A 18 -13.45 -2.05 -12.59
C THR A 18 -13.71 -3.53 -12.34
N GLN A 19 -14.04 -3.89 -11.09
CA GLN A 19 -14.30 -5.27 -10.70
C GLN A 19 -15.19 -5.38 -9.45
N CYS A 20 -15.84 -6.55 -9.29
CA CYS A 20 -16.44 -6.95 -8.01
C CYS A 20 -15.35 -7.35 -7.00
N PRO A 21 -15.64 -7.32 -5.69
CA PRO A 21 -14.68 -7.73 -4.66
C PRO A 21 -14.40 -9.24 -4.77
N ILE A 22 -13.14 -9.61 -4.52
CA ILE A 22 -12.71 -11.01 -4.46
C ILE A 22 -13.21 -11.60 -3.13
N GLN A 23 -14.19 -12.49 -3.20
CA GLN A 23 -14.79 -13.09 -2.01
C GLN A 23 -13.82 -14.01 -1.26
N PRO A 24 -13.99 -14.20 0.07
CA PRO A 24 -13.19 -15.16 0.84
C PRO A 24 -13.13 -16.54 0.20
N GLY A 25 -11.94 -17.14 0.14
CA GLY A 25 -11.71 -18.45 -0.49
C GLY A 25 -11.72 -18.44 -2.03
N ARG A 26 -11.94 -17.29 -2.68
CA ARG A 26 -11.84 -17.14 -4.14
C ARG A 26 -10.46 -16.60 -4.53
N LYS A 27 -10.16 -16.70 -5.83
CA LYS A 27 -8.90 -16.28 -6.42
C LYS A 27 -9.18 -15.43 -7.65
N PHE A 28 -8.28 -14.48 -7.92
CA PHE A 28 -8.30 -13.66 -9.12
C PHE A 28 -6.87 -13.50 -9.62
N ASN A 29 -6.69 -13.54 -10.93
CA ASN A 29 -5.39 -13.33 -11.56
C ASN A 29 -5.34 -11.90 -12.08
N GLN A 30 -4.53 -11.06 -11.43
CA GLN A 30 -4.27 -9.70 -11.88
C GLN A 30 -3.17 -9.71 -12.95
N ARG A 31 -3.43 -9.10 -14.11
CA ARG A 31 -2.42 -8.91 -15.16
C ARG A 31 -1.94 -7.48 -15.13
N VAL A 32 -0.64 -7.30 -14.93
CA VAL A 32 0.00 -5.99 -14.90
C VAL A 32 0.98 -5.90 -16.05
N GLU A 33 0.81 -4.90 -16.92
CA GLU A 33 1.75 -4.61 -17.99
C GLU A 33 2.39 -3.24 -17.75
N PHE A 34 3.68 -3.26 -17.43
CA PHE A 34 4.50 -2.05 -17.38
C PHE A 34 4.89 -1.65 -18.80
N SER A 35 4.80 -0.36 -19.09
CA SER A 35 5.02 0.19 -20.43
C SER A 35 6.16 1.19 -20.44
N THR A 36 5.87 2.42 -19.99
CA THR A 36 6.81 3.53 -19.86
C THR A 36 7.28 3.74 -18.43
N GLU A 37 6.67 3.04 -17.47
CA GLU A 37 7.04 3.12 -16.07
C GLU A 37 8.45 2.57 -15.83
N GLU A 38 9.30 3.37 -15.18
CA GLU A 38 10.63 3.04 -14.68
C GLU A 38 10.83 3.80 -13.36
N GLY A 39 11.35 3.15 -12.32
CA GLY A 39 11.47 3.70 -10.97
C GLY A 39 10.53 3.04 -9.95
N THR A 40 10.09 3.80 -8.95
CA THR A 40 9.31 3.28 -7.82
C THR A 40 7.83 3.56 -8.01
N LEU A 41 7.04 2.48 -7.98
CA LEU A 41 5.60 2.46 -7.89
C LEU A 41 5.17 1.77 -6.60
N TRP A 42 3.87 1.62 -6.39
CA TRP A 42 3.33 0.88 -5.26
C TRP A 42 1.99 0.26 -5.60
N TRP A 43 1.66 -0.82 -4.91
CA TRP A 43 0.36 -1.47 -4.95
C TRP A 43 -0.31 -1.33 -3.59
N HIS A 44 -1.64 -1.33 -3.60
CA HIS A 44 -2.44 -1.36 -2.39
C HIS A 44 -3.79 -1.98 -2.70
N ALA A 45 -4.43 -2.55 -1.68
CA ALA A 45 -5.81 -2.96 -1.78
C ALA A 45 -6.71 -1.75 -2.09
N HIS A 46 -7.73 -1.96 -2.91
CA HIS A 46 -8.61 -0.89 -3.39
C HIS A 46 -10.08 -1.16 -3.02
N SER A 47 -10.27 -1.74 -1.83
CA SER A 47 -11.54 -2.06 -1.20
C SER A 47 -11.59 -1.35 0.15
N GLU A 48 -12.55 -0.44 0.35
CA GLU A 48 -12.72 0.32 1.60
C GLU A 48 -11.37 0.87 2.13
N TRP A 49 -11.05 0.66 3.41
CA TRP A 49 -9.82 1.14 4.05
C TRP A 49 -8.74 0.05 4.21
N THR A 50 -8.88 -1.06 3.49
CA THR A 50 -7.93 -2.19 3.58
C THR A 50 -6.50 -1.83 3.20
N ARG A 51 -6.28 -0.76 2.42
CA ARG A 51 -4.94 -0.24 2.11
C ARG A 51 -4.13 0.17 3.34
N ALA A 52 -4.77 0.37 4.51
CA ALA A 52 -4.06 0.68 5.76
C ALA A 52 -3.02 -0.41 6.12
N THR A 53 -3.31 -1.68 5.81
CA THR A 53 -2.42 -2.81 6.11
C THR A 53 -2.04 -3.64 4.88
N VAL A 54 -2.77 -3.51 3.77
CA VAL A 54 -2.56 -4.30 2.55
C VAL A 54 -2.00 -3.40 1.44
N HIS A 55 -0.68 -3.23 1.44
CA HIS A 55 0.06 -2.42 0.47
C HIS A 55 1.54 -2.84 0.37
N GLY A 56 2.24 -2.36 -0.65
CA GLY A 56 3.68 -2.60 -0.82
C GLY A 56 4.28 -1.86 -2.00
N ALA A 57 5.62 -1.84 -2.07
CA ALA A 57 6.36 -1.21 -3.16
C ALA A 57 6.41 -2.11 -4.42
N ILE A 58 6.50 -1.47 -5.58
CA ILE A 58 6.87 -2.08 -6.87
C ILE A 58 8.07 -1.31 -7.38
N VAL A 59 9.17 -2.00 -7.65
CA VAL A 59 10.37 -1.39 -8.25
C VAL A 59 10.48 -1.87 -9.69
N VAL A 60 10.42 -0.93 -10.63
CA VAL A 60 10.61 -1.19 -12.06
C VAL A 60 11.99 -0.70 -12.46
N TYR A 61 12.93 -1.63 -12.57
CA TYR A 61 14.30 -1.34 -12.96
C TYR A 61 14.41 -0.91 -14.43
N PRO A 62 15.54 -0.26 -14.81
CA PRO A 62 15.82 0.02 -16.21
C PRO A 62 15.71 -1.25 -17.07
N LYS A 63 15.14 -1.09 -18.26
CA LYS A 63 15.03 -2.18 -19.23
C LYS A 63 16.40 -2.76 -19.54
N GLU A 64 16.44 -4.04 -19.89
CA GLU A 64 17.68 -4.71 -20.28
C GLU A 64 18.37 -3.93 -21.42
N GLY A 65 19.68 -3.65 -21.24
CA GLY A 65 20.46 -2.81 -22.15
C GLY A 65 20.40 -1.30 -21.89
N SER A 66 19.58 -0.84 -20.94
CA SER A 66 19.56 0.53 -20.44
C SER A 66 20.30 0.64 -19.10
N THR A 67 20.59 1.88 -18.67
CA THR A 67 21.13 2.19 -17.36
C THR A 67 20.36 3.33 -16.73
N TYR A 68 20.45 3.47 -15.41
CA TYR A 68 19.99 4.69 -14.75
C TYR A 68 20.62 5.93 -15.39
N PRO A 69 19.93 7.09 -15.37
CA PRO A 69 20.50 8.38 -15.79
C PRO A 69 21.52 8.94 -14.78
N PHE A 70 21.89 8.15 -13.77
CA PHE A 70 22.83 8.44 -12.70
C PHE A 70 23.68 7.19 -12.40
N PRO A 71 24.81 7.32 -11.67
CA PRO A 71 25.63 6.18 -11.29
C PRO A 71 24.84 5.11 -10.54
N LYS A 72 25.06 3.83 -10.89
CA LYS A 72 24.36 2.71 -10.25
C LYS A 72 24.53 2.80 -8.72
N PRO A 73 23.43 2.81 -7.96
CA PRO A 73 23.51 2.88 -6.50
C PRO A 73 24.16 1.63 -5.93
N HIS A 74 24.86 1.78 -4.81
CA HIS A 74 25.43 0.65 -4.07
C HIS A 74 24.34 -0.25 -3.48
N ALA A 75 23.25 0.34 -3.00
CA ALA A 75 22.09 -0.35 -2.45
C ALA A 75 20.82 0.45 -2.72
N GLU A 76 19.70 -0.26 -2.82
CA GLU A 76 18.37 0.31 -2.98
C GLU A 76 17.45 -0.29 -1.91
N VAL A 77 16.78 0.57 -1.13
CA VAL A 77 15.94 0.14 0.00
C VAL A 77 14.60 0.87 -0.08
N PRO A 78 13.47 0.16 -0.20
CA PRO A 78 12.14 0.76 -0.11
C PRO A 78 11.91 1.34 1.29
N ILE A 79 11.44 2.58 1.34
CA ILE A 79 10.98 3.25 2.56
C ILE A 79 9.50 3.56 2.38
N ILE A 80 8.65 2.81 3.07
CA ILE A 80 7.20 2.91 3.01
C ILE A 80 6.71 3.65 4.24
N PHE A 81 6.08 4.80 4.04
CA PHE A 81 5.37 5.50 5.10
C PHE A 81 3.94 4.96 5.22
N GLY A 82 3.51 4.72 6.44
CA GLY A 82 2.17 4.23 6.73
C GLY A 82 1.62 4.76 8.03
N GLU A 83 0.41 4.32 8.36
CA GLU A 83 -0.31 4.67 9.59
C GLU A 83 -0.73 3.39 10.30
N TRP A 84 -0.85 3.47 11.62
CA TRP A 84 -1.24 2.36 12.48
C TRP A 84 -2.28 2.82 13.49
N TRP A 85 -3.29 1.99 13.71
CA TRP A 85 -4.32 2.17 14.73
C TRP A 85 -4.30 0.97 15.67
N LYS A 86 -4.57 1.20 16.95
CA LYS A 86 -4.77 0.14 17.94
C LYS A 86 -6.11 -0.56 17.73
N SER A 87 -7.15 0.20 17.38
CA SER A 87 -8.45 -0.34 17.01
C SER A 87 -8.42 -0.95 15.60
N GLY A 88 -9.36 -1.86 15.32
CA GLY A 88 -9.47 -2.43 13.99
C GLY A 88 -9.81 -1.36 12.95
N VAL A 89 -9.12 -1.33 11.81
CA VAL A 89 -9.37 -0.35 10.74
C VAL A 89 -10.83 -0.36 10.28
N PHE A 90 -11.46 -1.54 10.24
CA PHE A 90 -12.88 -1.66 9.90
C PHE A 90 -13.83 -1.19 11.02
N GLU A 91 -13.43 -1.26 12.29
CA GLU A 91 -14.23 -0.72 13.39
C GLU A 91 -14.32 0.81 13.26
N ILE A 92 -13.19 1.46 12.96
CA ILE A 92 -13.12 2.90 12.72
C ILE A 92 -13.93 3.28 11.47
N TYR A 93 -13.80 2.50 10.40
CA TYR A 93 -14.58 2.70 9.17
C TYR A 93 -16.09 2.59 9.40
N ASP A 94 -16.55 1.57 10.14
CA ASP A 94 -17.96 1.35 10.43
C ASP A 94 -18.52 2.45 11.35
N GLU A 95 -17.74 2.92 12.33
CA GLU A 95 -18.09 4.06 13.18
C GLU A 95 -18.24 5.34 12.35
N PHE A 96 -17.29 5.62 11.47
CA PHE A 96 -17.33 6.75 10.53
C PHE A 96 -18.61 6.73 9.69
N LEU A 97 -18.94 5.58 9.07
CA LEU A 97 -20.16 5.44 8.28
C LEU A 97 -21.44 5.60 9.12
N ARG A 98 -21.44 5.10 10.35
CA ARG A 98 -22.62 5.10 11.22
C ARG A 98 -22.96 6.48 11.74
N PHE A 99 -21.96 7.26 12.13
CA PHE A 99 -22.17 8.56 12.79
C PHE A 99 -21.96 9.76 11.85
N GLY A 100 -21.26 9.57 10.73
CA GLY A 100 -21.00 10.64 9.73
C GLY A 100 -20.08 11.76 10.23
N GLY A 101 -19.36 11.54 11.33
CA GLY A 101 -18.33 12.45 11.84
C GLY A 101 -16.95 12.18 11.22
N ASP A 102 -15.92 12.87 11.70
CA ASP A 102 -14.54 12.59 11.29
C ASP A 102 -14.04 11.25 11.86
N PRO A 103 -13.19 10.52 11.13
CA PRO A 103 -12.62 9.29 11.66
C PRO A 103 -11.48 9.55 12.64
N ASN A 104 -11.24 8.58 13.52
CA ASN A 104 -10.15 8.65 14.48
C ASN A 104 -8.79 8.75 13.78
N VAL A 105 -7.96 9.69 14.26
CA VAL A 105 -6.57 9.82 13.83
C VAL A 105 -5.77 8.56 14.20
N SER A 106 -4.71 8.27 13.44
CA SER A 106 -3.82 7.14 13.69
C SER A 106 -3.09 7.26 15.02
N ASP A 107 -2.87 6.12 15.70
CA ASP A 107 -2.09 6.03 16.93
C ASP A 107 -0.58 6.19 16.66
N ALA A 108 -0.12 5.83 15.46
CA ALA A 108 1.26 5.99 15.05
C ALA A 108 1.42 6.15 13.54
N ILE A 109 2.43 6.94 13.16
CA ILE A 109 3.02 6.89 11.82
C ILE A 109 4.10 5.82 11.82
N THR A 110 4.23 5.08 10.71
CA THR A 110 5.18 3.98 10.58
C THR A 110 6.14 4.20 9.43
N ILE A 111 7.36 3.68 9.59
CA ILE A 111 8.35 3.50 8.53
C ILE A 111 8.53 1.99 8.36
N ASN A 112 8.24 1.47 7.16
CA ASN A 112 8.25 0.05 6.86
C ASN A 112 7.44 -0.79 7.88
N GLY A 113 6.28 -0.25 8.28
CA GLY A 113 5.37 -0.89 9.25
C GLY A 113 5.80 -0.80 10.71
N GLN A 114 6.91 -0.12 11.02
CA GLN A 114 7.39 0.08 12.38
C GLN A 114 7.13 1.51 12.85
N PRO A 115 6.47 1.73 14.00
CA PRO A 115 6.29 3.08 14.56
C PRO A 115 7.61 3.79 14.89
N GLY A 116 8.62 3.02 15.31
CA GLY A 116 9.94 3.54 15.69
C GLY A 116 10.03 3.97 17.16
N ASP A 117 11.23 4.43 17.53
CA ASP A 117 11.67 4.57 18.93
C ASP A 117 10.85 5.54 19.81
N LEU A 118 10.05 6.42 19.21
CA LEU A 118 9.27 7.44 19.93
C LEU A 118 7.89 6.94 20.37
N PHE A 119 7.48 5.74 19.93
CA PHE A 119 6.19 5.16 20.29
C PHE A 119 6.35 4.05 21.35
N PRO A 120 5.37 3.89 22.26
CA PRO A 120 5.38 2.82 23.25
C PRO A 120 5.59 1.45 22.61
N CYS A 121 6.39 0.60 23.28
CA CYS A 121 6.61 -0.80 22.89
C CYS A 121 7.18 -1.00 21.48
N SER A 122 7.75 0.04 20.88
CA SER A 122 8.28 0.02 19.50
C SER A 122 9.81 0.10 19.46
N LYS A 123 10.44 0.27 20.64
CA LYS A 123 11.90 0.19 20.84
C LYS A 123 12.26 -1.12 21.57
N PRO A 124 13.37 -1.80 21.22
CA PRO A 124 13.81 -2.99 21.93
C PRO A 124 13.97 -2.74 23.45
N GLY A 125 13.35 -3.61 24.26
CA GLY A 125 13.52 -3.62 25.72
C GLY A 125 12.75 -2.54 26.49
N ILE A 126 11.93 -1.71 25.84
CA ILE A 126 11.12 -0.67 26.50
C ILE A 126 9.67 -0.80 26.03
N CYS A 127 8.80 -1.29 26.92
CA CYS A 127 7.35 -1.28 26.77
C CYS A 127 6.77 -0.81 28.10
N VAL A 128 6.52 0.50 28.18
CA VAL A 128 5.91 1.19 29.33
C VAL A 128 4.71 1.98 28.83
#